data_AF-A0A2E5FUR3-F1
#
_entry.id   AF-A0A2E5FUR3-F1
#
_cell.length_a   1.000
_cell.length_b   1.000
_cell.length_c   1.000
_cell.angle_alpha   90.00
_cell.angle_beta   90.00
_cell.angle_gamma   90.00
#
_symmetry.space_group_name_H-M   'P 1'
#
loop_
_entity.id
_entity.type
_entity.pdbx_description
1 polymer ?
#
loop_
_entity_poly.entity_id
_entity_poly.type
_entity_poly.pdbx_seq_one_letter_code
_entity_poly.pdbx_strand_id
1 'polypeptide(L)'
;MQYSRHLAWAGAIGAILALGGCATQATPGEPRAGLSPARAQTSATRAMFRFMAAYDQEAPGERVDTLCAGIGSNASTLRDPAAATLAELARSLDRRVLPASQCRIDARATTLGGAAARILFVEKQSQPGPAHYGFRAGYYESRPAEATGAYRVDRVAGDWLITPAGPAAGA
;
A
#
# COMPACT_ATOMS: atom_id res chain seq x y z
N MET A 1 13.53 -31.05 -50.00
CA MET A 1 14.47 -30.14 -49.32
C MET A 1 15.80 -30.21 -50.06
N GLN A 2 16.24 -29.12 -50.70
CA GLN A 2 17.67 -28.75 -50.84
C GLN A 2 17.87 -27.58 -51.81
N TYR A 3 18.64 -26.61 -51.31
CA TYR A 3 19.53 -25.63 -51.94
C TYR A 3 19.04 -24.70 -53.06
N SER A 4 18.96 -23.41 -52.72
CA SER A 4 19.45 -22.33 -53.59
C SER A 4 20.13 -21.29 -52.70
N ARG A 5 21.40 -21.02 -53.01
CA ARG A 5 22.31 -20.15 -52.29
C ARG A 5 22.83 -19.12 -53.28
N HIS A 6 22.84 -17.85 -52.83
CA HIS A 6 23.79 -16.78 -53.21
C HIS A 6 23.58 -16.15 -54.60
N LEU A 7 23.80 -14.86 -54.88
CA LEU A 7 24.47 -13.72 -54.23
C LEU A 7 24.22 -12.49 -55.15
N ALA A 8 24.20 -11.27 -54.60
CA ALA A 8 24.70 -9.98 -55.19
C ALA A 8 23.86 -8.81 -54.63
N TRP A 9 24.30 -8.01 -53.66
CA TRP A 9 25.44 -7.07 -53.59
C TRP A 9 24.95 -5.61 -53.62
N ALA A 10 25.37 -4.89 -52.58
CA ALA A 10 25.73 -3.47 -52.55
C ALA A 10 24.66 -2.41 -52.85
N GLY A 11 24.15 -1.81 -51.77
CA GLY A 11 23.63 -0.45 -51.73
C GLY A 11 23.95 0.16 -50.37
N ALA A 12 24.94 1.05 -50.35
CA ALA A 12 25.53 1.64 -49.15
C ALA A 12 24.70 2.82 -48.60
N ILE A 13 24.74 2.95 -47.26
CA ILE A 13 24.74 4.16 -46.45
C ILE A 13 23.49 5.08 -46.50
N GLY A 14 22.80 5.13 -45.37
CA GLY A 14 21.85 6.19 -45.03
C GLY A 14 21.47 6.10 -43.56
N ALA A 15 22.33 6.60 -42.67
CA ALA A 15 22.02 6.77 -41.26
C ALA A 15 20.94 7.85 -41.08
N ILE A 16 19.77 7.46 -40.55
CA ILE A 16 18.93 8.36 -39.76
C ILE A 16 18.43 7.55 -38.55
N LEU A 17 19.13 7.73 -37.43
CA LEU A 17 18.62 7.44 -36.09
C LEU A 17 17.45 8.38 -35.82
N ALA A 18 16.24 7.96 -36.18
CA ALA A 18 15.02 8.55 -35.65
C ALA A 18 14.51 7.63 -34.56
N LEU A 19 14.95 7.90 -33.34
CA LEU A 19 14.31 7.46 -32.10
C LEU A 19 12.88 8.02 -32.11
N GLY A 20 11.95 7.27 -32.73
CA GLY A 20 10.52 7.45 -32.58
C GLY A 20 10.10 6.97 -31.19
N GLY A 21 10.56 7.67 -30.16
CA GLY A 21 9.92 7.59 -28.85
C GLY A 21 8.50 8.12 -29.03
N CYS A 22 7.52 7.26 -28.82
CA CYS A 22 6.20 7.72 -28.42
C CYS A 22 6.37 8.44 -27.08
N ALA A 23 6.70 9.73 -27.14
CA ALA A 23 6.57 10.65 -26.05
C ALA A 23 5.08 10.72 -25.74
N THR A 24 4.64 9.89 -24.79
CA THR A 24 3.38 10.07 -24.10
C THR A 24 3.33 11.54 -23.69
N GLN A 25 2.36 12.25 -24.25
CA GLN A 25 2.16 13.67 -23.98
C GLN A 25 2.14 13.86 -22.45
N ALA A 26 3.17 14.51 -21.94
CA ALA A 26 3.17 15.02 -20.58
C ALA A 26 2.05 16.06 -20.54
N THR A 27 0.90 15.66 -19.99
CA THR A 27 -0.22 16.56 -19.75
C THR A 27 0.31 17.79 -18.99
N PRO A 28 0.09 19.02 -19.49
CA PRO A 28 0.53 20.23 -18.84
C PRO A 28 0.02 20.28 -17.40
N GLY A 29 0.96 20.55 -16.48
CA GLY A 29 0.84 20.62 -15.04
C GLY A 29 -0.58 20.79 -14.50
N GLU A 30 -1.13 19.69 -13.99
CA GLU A 30 -2.08 19.79 -12.89
C GLU A 30 -1.38 20.57 -11.76
N PRO A 31 -2.02 21.57 -11.14
CA PRO A 31 -1.39 22.34 -10.10
C PRO A 31 -0.84 21.35 -9.07
N ARG A 32 0.48 21.42 -8.79
CA ARG A 32 1.11 20.76 -7.64
C ARG A 32 0.61 21.40 -6.35
N ALA A 33 -0.71 21.42 -6.16
CA ALA A 33 -1.35 21.87 -4.94
C ALA A 33 -0.85 20.94 -3.85
N GLY A 34 0.04 21.46 -3.02
CA GLY A 34 0.39 20.84 -1.76
C GLY A 34 -0.92 20.42 -1.09
N LEU A 35 -1.08 19.12 -0.85
CA LEU A 35 -2.23 18.64 -0.10
C LEU A 35 -2.20 19.39 1.24
N SER A 36 -3.35 19.92 1.67
CA SER A 36 -3.44 20.45 3.03
C SER A 36 -2.97 19.37 4.02
N PRO A 37 -2.36 19.72 5.17
CA PRO A 37 -1.79 18.73 6.08
C PRO A 37 -2.75 17.60 6.47
N ALA A 38 -4.04 17.94 6.65
CA ALA A 38 -5.10 16.96 6.91
C ALA A 38 -5.33 16.01 5.73
N ARG A 39 -5.42 16.53 4.50
CA ARG A 39 -5.58 15.71 3.29
C ARG A 39 -4.35 14.85 3.02
N ALA A 40 -3.16 15.39 3.26
CA ALA A 40 -1.89 14.66 3.15
C ALA A 40 -1.86 13.48 4.12
N GLN A 41 -2.22 13.71 5.39
CA GLN A 41 -2.30 12.65 6.40
C GLN A 41 -3.32 11.58 6.01
N THR A 42 -4.54 11.96 5.63
CA THR A 42 -5.55 10.99 5.18
C THR A 42 -5.05 10.19 3.99
N SER A 43 -4.39 10.83 3.02
CA SER A 43 -3.84 10.14 1.86
C SER A 43 -2.70 9.17 2.22
N ALA A 44 -1.80 9.55 3.12
CA ALA A 44 -0.71 8.70 3.58
C ALA A 44 -1.24 7.48 4.37
N THR A 45 -2.23 7.69 5.25
CA THR A 45 -2.90 6.60 5.98
C THR A 45 -3.59 5.61 5.02
N ARG A 46 -4.25 6.09 3.96
CA ARG A 46 -4.84 5.22 2.93
C ARG A 46 -3.78 4.40 2.19
N ALA A 47 -2.67 5.03 1.81
CA ALA A 47 -1.56 4.34 1.17
C ALA A 47 -1.00 3.23 2.09
N MET A 48 -0.88 3.50 3.39
CA MET A 48 -0.42 2.50 4.36
C MET A 48 -1.38 1.32 4.48
N PHE A 49 -2.70 1.54 4.57
CA PHE A 49 -3.66 0.43 4.58
C PHE A 49 -3.57 -0.43 3.32
N ARG A 50 -3.42 0.19 2.14
CA ARG A 50 -3.24 -0.54 0.88
C ARG A 50 -1.96 -1.38 0.90
N PHE A 51 -0.86 -0.82 1.36
CA PHE A 51 0.41 -1.54 1.50
C PHE A 51 0.29 -2.73 2.45
N MET A 52 -0.30 -2.54 3.64
CA MET A 52 -0.48 -3.63 4.60
C MET A 52 -1.40 -4.73 4.08
N ALA A 53 -2.47 -4.37 3.36
CA ALA A 53 -3.36 -5.34 2.77
C ALA A 53 -2.73 -6.10 1.59
N ALA A 54 -1.81 -5.48 0.83
CA ALA A 54 -1.03 -6.18 -0.18
C ALA A 54 -0.01 -7.13 0.47
N TYR A 55 0.68 -6.67 1.52
CA TYR A 55 1.62 -7.49 2.29
C TYR A 55 0.94 -8.72 2.91
N ASP A 56 -0.28 -8.55 3.42
CA ASP A 56 -1.14 -9.64 3.92
C ASP A 56 -1.41 -10.73 2.86
N GLN A 57 -1.56 -10.34 1.60
CA GLN A 57 -1.82 -11.28 0.52
C GLN A 57 -0.62 -12.15 0.17
N GLU A 58 0.59 -11.66 0.44
CA GLU A 58 1.88 -12.30 0.17
C GLU A 58 2.41 -13.10 1.38
N ALA A 59 1.90 -12.81 2.59
CA ALA A 59 2.34 -13.48 3.81
C ALA A 59 1.98 -14.99 3.80
N PRO A 60 2.93 -15.88 4.14
CA PRO A 60 2.64 -17.31 4.28
C PRO A 60 1.71 -17.54 5.49
N GLY A 61 0.49 -18.02 5.24
CA GLY A 61 -0.50 -18.28 6.29
C GLY A 61 -1.90 -18.54 5.75
N GLU A 62 -2.83 -18.85 6.66
CA GLU A 62 -4.25 -18.98 6.34
C GLU A 62 -4.79 -17.62 5.89
N ARG A 63 -5.38 -17.57 4.70
CA ARG A 63 -6.09 -16.39 4.21
C ARG A 63 -7.45 -16.33 4.89
N VAL A 64 -7.80 -15.17 5.42
CA VAL A 64 -9.14 -14.90 5.97
C VAL A 64 -9.98 -14.11 4.96
N ASP A 65 -11.27 -14.43 4.89
CA ASP A 65 -12.21 -13.77 3.97
C ASP A 65 -12.59 -12.35 4.40
N THR A 66 -12.38 -12.02 5.68
CA THR A 66 -12.70 -10.72 6.26
C THR A 66 -11.49 -10.04 6.86
N LEU A 67 -11.26 -8.80 6.46
CA LEU A 67 -10.29 -7.88 7.05
C LEU A 67 -11.02 -6.78 7.81
N CYS A 68 -10.56 -6.44 8.99
CA CYS A 68 -11.02 -5.26 9.71
C CYS A 68 -9.90 -4.24 9.77
N ALA A 69 -10.21 -2.97 9.54
CA ALA A 69 -9.21 -1.91 9.52
C ALA A 69 -9.42 -0.96 10.72
N GLY A 70 -8.33 -0.66 11.44
CA GLY A 70 -8.32 0.19 12.62
C GLY A 70 -7.19 1.23 12.62
N ILE A 71 -7.45 2.38 13.23
CA ILE A 71 -6.47 3.43 13.51
C ILE A 71 -6.01 3.33 14.96
N GLY A 72 -4.68 3.34 15.15
CA GLY A 72 -4.04 3.07 16.44
C GLY A 72 -3.34 1.70 16.41
N SER A 73 -2.65 1.34 17.48
CA SER A 73 -1.98 0.04 17.61
C SER A 73 -2.30 -0.65 18.93
N ASN A 74 -3.35 -0.21 19.62
CA ASN A 74 -3.81 -0.89 20.81
C ASN A 74 -5.15 -1.51 20.47
N ALA A 75 -5.15 -2.84 20.42
CA ALA A 75 -6.30 -3.69 20.13
C ALA A 75 -7.61 -3.25 20.81
N SER A 76 -7.56 -2.77 22.07
CA SER A 76 -8.76 -2.39 22.83
C SER A 76 -9.25 -0.96 22.57
N THR A 77 -8.46 -0.15 21.87
CA THR A 77 -8.75 1.28 21.62
C THR A 77 -8.60 1.68 20.15
N LEU A 78 -8.60 0.69 19.25
CA LEU A 78 -8.63 0.93 17.80
C LEU A 78 -9.85 1.78 17.45
N ARG A 79 -9.61 2.83 16.67
CA ARG A 79 -10.67 3.68 16.13
C ARG A 79 -10.96 3.29 14.69
N ASP A 80 -12.18 3.48 14.26
CA ASP A 80 -12.54 3.22 12.87
C ASP A 80 -11.89 4.24 11.92
N PRO A 81 -11.33 3.80 10.79
CA PRO A 81 -10.96 4.68 9.69
C PRO A 81 -12.19 5.39 9.13
N ALA A 82 -11.98 6.52 8.45
CA ALA A 82 -13.05 7.18 7.71
C ALA A 82 -13.68 6.23 6.68
N ALA A 83 -15.00 6.34 6.48
CA ALA A 83 -15.75 5.46 5.56
C ALA A 83 -15.16 5.42 4.14
N ALA A 84 -14.66 6.56 3.64
CA ALA A 84 -13.99 6.62 2.33
C ALA A 84 -12.73 5.76 2.25
N THR A 85 -11.96 5.64 3.34
CA THR A 85 -10.78 4.76 3.42
C THR A 85 -11.19 3.30 3.37
N LEU A 86 -12.24 2.93 4.11
CA LEU A 86 -12.77 1.56 4.11
C LEU A 86 -13.31 1.17 2.73
N ALA A 87 -14.08 2.05 2.09
CA ALA A 87 -14.62 1.82 0.75
C ALA A 87 -13.55 1.73 -0.33
N GLU A 88 -12.46 2.50 -0.21
CA GLU A 88 -11.31 2.38 -1.10
C GLU A 88 -10.59 1.04 -0.91
N LEU A 89 -10.34 0.65 0.35
CA LEU A 89 -9.69 -0.62 0.67
C LEU A 89 -10.52 -1.81 0.16
N ALA A 90 -11.84 -1.79 0.40
CA ALA A 90 -12.78 -2.80 -0.08
C ALA A 90 -12.79 -2.93 -1.62
N ARG A 91 -12.59 -1.84 -2.37
CA ARG A 91 -12.51 -1.89 -3.84
C ARG A 91 -11.19 -2.44 -4.34
N SER A 92 -10.11 -2.30 -3.57
CA SER A 92 -8.77 -2.77 -3.94
C SER A 92 -8.51 -4.24 -3.57
N LEU A 93 -9.39 -4.85 -2.80
CA LEU A 93 -9.22 -6.20 -2.26
C LEU A 93 -10.41 -7.06 -2.68
N ASP A 94 -10.13 -8.31 -3.04
CA ASP A 94 -11.18 -9.33 -3.27
C ASP A 94 -11.63 -9.95 -1.93
N ARG A 95 -11.93 -9.11 -0.94
CA ARG A 95 -12.26 -9.52 0.43
C ARG A 95 -13.21 -8.53 1.08
N ARG A 96 -13.95 -9.00 2.09
CA ARG A 96 -14.79 -8.13 2.90
C ARG A 96 -13.92 -7.25 3.79
N VAL A 97 -14.11 -5.94 3.73
CA VAL A 97 -13.43 -4.98 4.62
C VAL A 97 -14.45 -4.37 5.58
N LEU A 98 -14.16 -4.44 6.87
CA LEU A 98 -14.98 -3.90 7.95
C LEU A 98 -14.22 -2.86 8.78
N PRO A 99 -14.91 -1.94 9.47
CA PRO A 99 -14.30 -1.16 10.54
C PRO A 99 -13.83 -2.07 11.69
N ALA A 100 -12.80 -1.64 12.43
CA ALA A 100 -12.30 -2.37 13.60
C ALA A 100 -13.39 -2.57 14.68
N SER A 101 -14.30 -1.61 14.86
CA SER A 101 -15.44 -1.73 15.79
C SER A 101 -16.40 -2.89 15.49
N GLN A 102 -16.34 -3.46 14.28
CA GLN A 102 -17.13 -4.61 13.87
C GLN A 102 -16.41 -5.94 14.10
N CYS A 103 -15.27 -5.91 14.80
CA CYS A 103 -14.45 -7.07 15.07
C CYS A 103 -14.02 -7.11 16.54
N ARG A 104 -13.62 -8.30 16.99
CA ARG A 104 -13.13 -8.58 18.34
C ARG A 104 -11.75 -9.21 18.25
N ILE A 105 -10.91 -8.86 19.22
CA ILE A 105 -9.58 -9.43 19.43
C ILE A 105 -9.65 -10.23 20.72
N ASP A 106 -9.94 -11.53 20.59
CA ASP A 106 -9.94 -12.48 21.70
C ASP A 106 -8.70 -13.40 21.57
N ALA A 107 -8.89 -14.73 21.62
CA ALA A 107 -7.82 -15.68 21.30
C ALA A 107 -7.41 -15.63 19.81
N ARG A 108 -8.37 -15.30 18.93
CA ARG A 108 -8.20 -15.03 17.49
C ARG A 108 -9.07 -13.86 17.09
N ALA A 109 -8.68 -13.13 16.05
CA ALA A 109 -9.50 -12.05 15.51
C ALA A 109 -10.77 -12.63 14.84
N THR A 110 -11.93 -12.07 15.19
CA THR A 110 -13.22 -12.46 14.62
C THR A 110 -14.09 -11.24 14.35
N THR A 111 -15.03 -11.37 13.42
CA THR A 111 -16.13 -10.40 13.29
C THR A 111 -17.07 -10.51 14.49
N LEU A 112 -17.88 -9.48 14.77
CA LEU A 112 -18.94 -9.57 15.78
C LEU A 112 -19.96 -10.70 15.50
N GLY A 113 -20.07 -11.14 14.25
CA GLY A 113 -20.88 -12.30 13.85
C GLY A 113 -20.18 -13.66 14.01
N GLY A 114 -18.95 -13.70 14.54
CA GLY A 114 -18.21 -14.93 14.83
C GLY A 114 -17.37 -15.50 13.69
N ALA A 115 -17.41 -14.91 12.49
CA ALA A 115 -16.55 -15.33 11.38
C ALA A 115 -15.08 -14.97 11.65
N ALA A 116 -14.14 -15.81 11.19
CA ALA A 116 -12.72 -15.52 11.26
C ALA A 116 -12.38 -14.20 10.54
N ALA A 117 -11.52 -13.39 11.16
CA ALA A 117 -11.08 -12.13 10.60
C ALA A 117 -9.61 -11.88 10.92
N ARG A 118 -9.04 -10.88 10.26
CA ARG A 118 -7.71 -10.33 10.60
C ARG A 118 -7.84 -8.83 10.70
N ILE A 119 -7.25 -8.25 11.74
CA ILE A 119 -7.41 -6.83 12.03
C ILE A 119 -6.12 -6.11 11.64
N LEU A 120 -6.17 -5.38 10.52
CA LEU A 120 -5.13 -4.47 10.07
C LEU A 120 -5.18 -3.21 10.92
N PHE A 121 -4.03 -2.79 11.45
CA PHE A 121 -3.93 -1.54 12.19
C PHE A 121 -2.88 -0.62 11.57
N VAL A 122 -3.15 0.69 11.63
CA VAL A 122 -2.25 1.75 11.18
C VAL A 122 -2.27 2.89 12.18
N GLU A 123 -1.10 3.30 12.66
CA GLU A 123 -0.95 4.39 13.61
C GLU A 123 0.14 5.35 13.16
N LYS A 124 -0.21 6.63 13.03
CA LYS A 124 0.78 7.69 12.79
C LYS A 124 1.60 7.90 14.07
N GLN A 125 2.91 7.68 13.98
CA GLN A 125 3.87 7.91 15.06
C GLN A 125 4.49 9.30 14.99
N SER A 126 4.84 9.76 13.78
CA SER A 126 5.51 11.04 13.58
C SER A 126 5.12 11.67 12.24
N GLN A 127 5.33 12.98 12.14
CA GLN A 127 5.12 13.74 10.90
C GLN A 127 6.17 14.85 10.80
N PRO A 128 7.41 14.52 10.39
CA PRO A 128 8.49 15.51 10.24
C PRO A 128 8.17 16.59 9.20
N GLY A 129 7.27 16.31 8.25
CA GLY A 129 6.82 17.28 7.26
C GLY A 129 5.51 16.87 6.57
N PRO A 130 4.95 17.72 5.70
CA PRO A 130 3.70 17.42 5.00
C PRO A 130 3.80 16.27 3.99
N ALA A 131 5.02 15.88 3.62
CA ALA A 131 5.33 14.79 2.69
C ALA A 131 6.01 13.59 3.36
N HIS A 132 6.17 13.59 4.69
CA HIS A 132 6.96 12.59 5.42
C HIS A 132 6.21 12.16 6.69
N TYR A 133 5.96 10.87 6.80
CA TYR A 133 5.24 10.30 7.94
C TYR A 133 5.95 9.05 8.46
N GLY A 134 6.03 8.93 9.79
CA GLY A 134 6.35 7.69 10.46
C GLY A 134 5.07 6.99 10.89
N PHE A 135 4.97 5.70 10.61
CA PHE A 135 3.84 4.86 10.98
C PHE A 135 4.31 3.61 11.73
N ARG A 136 3.45 3.14 12.63
CA ARG A 136 3.45 1.77 13.14
C ARG A 136 2.26 1.06 12.51
N ALA A 137 2.47 -0.09 11.91
CA ALA A 137 1.40 -0.84 11.25
C ALA A 137 1.64 -2.34 11.36
N GLY A 138 0.57 -3.12 11.23
CA GLY A 138 0.62 -4.56 11.42
C GLY A 138 -0.75 -5.20 11.35
N TYR A 139 -0.82 -6.44 11.80
CA TYR A 139 -2.06 -7.21 11.89
C TYR A 139 -2.18 -7.98 13.21
N TYR A 140 -3.42 -8.11 13.68
CA TYR A 140 -3.78 -9.02 14.76
C TYR A 140 -4.45 -10.28 14.18
N GLU A 141 -3.87 -11.45 14.48
CA GLU A 141 -4.38 -12.77 14.07
C GLU A 141 -4.78 -13.65 15.27
N SER A 142 -3.91 -13.69 16.28
CA SER A 142 -4.14 -14.28 17.61
C SER A 142 -3.48 -13.38 18.66
N ARG A 143 -3.54 -13.73 19.96
CA ARG A 143 -2.99 -12.94 21.11
C ARG A 143 -1.83 -12.01 20.72
N PRO A 144 -1.71 -10.78 21.30
CA PRO A 144 -0.98 -9.60 20.79
C PRO A 144 0.55 -9.70 20.56
N ALA A 145 1.12 -10.90 20.35
CA ALA A 145 2.38 -11.07 19.66
C ALA A 145 2.19 -10.67 18.18
N GLU A 146 2.18 -9.35 17.97
CA GLU A 146 1.94 -8.68 16.70
C GLU A 146 3.06 -8.94 15.67
N ALA A 147 2.68 -9.12 14.41
CA ALA A 147 3.58 -8.76 13.30
C ALA A 147 3.51 -7.24 13.11
N THR A 148 4.19 -6.50 13.98
CA THR A 148 4.27 -5.04 13.96
C THR A 148 5.54 -4.58 13.28
N GLY A 149 5.40 -3.70 12.29
CA GLY A 149 6.51 -3.00 11.66
C GLY A 149 6.45 -1.49 11.94
N ALA A 150 7.63 -0.87 12.00
CA ALA A 150 7.76 0.57 11.84
C ALA A 150 7.99 0.88 10.36
N TYR A 151 7.36 1.94 9.86
CA TYR A 151 7.39 2.28 8.44
C TYR A 151 7.59 3.78 8.27
N ARG A 152 8.38 4.13 7.27
CA ARG A 152 8.50 5.49 6.75
C ARG A 152 7.68 5.61 5.47
N VAL A 153 6.90 6.68 5.37
CA VAL A 153 6.02 6.98 4.24
C VAL A 153 6.38 8.36 3.71
N ASP A 154 6.94 8.37 2.50
CA ASP A 154 7.42 9.59 1.85
C ASP A 154 6.64 9.85 0.57
N ARG A 155 6.31 11.11 0.29
CA ARG A 155 5.73 11.48 -1.00
C ARG A 155 6.83 11.73 -2.03
N VAL A 156 6.95 10.86 -3.03
CA VAL A 156 7.96 10.92 -4.09
C VAL A 156 7.28 10.94 -5.45
N ALA A 157 7.58 11.95 -6.28
CA ALA A 157 6.99 12.12 -7.62
C ALA A 157 5.44 12.13 -7.67
N GLY A 158 4.76 12.40 -6.56
CA GLY A 158 3.29 12.43 -6.47
C GLY A 158 2.70 11.24 -5.72
N ASP A 159 3.44 10.13 -5.65
CA ASP A 159 3.05 8.88 -5.03
C ASP A 159 3.59 8.73 -3.60
N TRP A 160 2.96 7.85 -2.82
CA TRP A 160 3.43 7.50 -1.49
C TRP A 160 4.33 6.27 -1.57
N LEU A 161 5.62 6.46 -1.31
CA LEU A 161 6.59 5.39 -1.16
C LEU A 161 6.62 4.94 0.31
N ILE A 162 6.50 3.63 0.53
CA ILE A 162 6.48 3.04 1.87
C ILE A 162 7.70 2.15 2.01
N THR A 163 8.52 2.42 3.02
CA THR A 163 9.72 1.62 3.34
C THR A 163 9.66 1.16 4.79
N PRO A 164 9.95 -0.11 5.10
CA PRO A 164 10.20 -0.52 6.47
C PRO A 164 11.28 0.37 7.08
N ALA A 165 10.98 1.02 8.19
CA ALA A 165 12.04 1.51 9.06
C ALA A 165 12.62 0.24 9.70
N GLY A 166 13.92 0.00 9.55
CA GLY A 166 14.59 -1.12 10.21
C GLY A 166 14.29 -1.16 11.71
N PRO A 167 14.72 -2.20 12.46
CA PRO A 167 14.47 -2.27 13.90
C PRO A 167 14.81 -0.92 14.52
N ALA A 168 13.81 -0.30 15.16
CA ALA A 168 13.98 1.00 15.79
C ALA A 168 15.22 0.88 16.68
N ALA A 169 16.29 1.55 16.32
CA ALA A 169 17.48 1.60 17.14
C ALA A 169 17.09 2.36 18.42
N GLY A 170 16.67 1.61 19.45
CA GLY A 170 16.50 2.02 20.84
C GLY A 170 15.69 3.30 21.10
N ALA A 171 14.54 3.15 21.72
CA ALA A 171 14.05 4.12 22.70
C ALA A 171 13.33 3.37 23.81
#